data_AF-A0A6B2ZBP0-F1
#
_entry.id   AF-A0A6B2ZBP0-F1
#
_cell.length_a   1.000
_cell.length_b   1.000
_cell.length_c   1.000
_cell.angle_alpha   90.00
_cell.angle_beta   90.00
_cell.angle_gamma   90.00
#
_symmetry.space_group_name_H-M   'P 1'
#
loop_
_entity.id
_entity.type
_entity.pdbx_description
1 polymer ?
#
loop_
_entity_poly.entity_id
_entity_poly.type
_entity_poly.pdbx_seq_one_letter_code
_entity_poly.pdbx_strand_id
1 'polypeptide(L)'
;MTAPNPMGCQLCGIDRPHGWQYTDEAGLHQWVRPTQEQIKGRMRARRSARTERIRHSGPDTKFCVLCLSGEHQRIDNDNEE
;
A
#
# COMPACT_ATOMS: atom_id res chain seq x y z
N MET A 1 0.08 -0.72 9.47
CA MET A 1 -0.69 -1.69 8.67
C MET A 1 -0.27 -1.56 7.21
N THR A 2 0.38 -2.59 6.66
CA THR A 2 0.81 -2.62 5.25
C THR A 2 -0.42 -2.67 4.35
N ALA A 3 -0.53 -1.73 3.40
CA ALA A 3 -1.67 -1.68 2.50
C ALA A 3 -1.73 -2.94 1.61
N PRO A 4 -2.91 -3.54 1.40
CA PRO A 4 -3.05 -4.85 0.76
C PRO A 4 -2.51 -4.87 -0.67
N ASN A 5 -1.87 -5.97 -1.05
CA ASN A 5 -1.36 -6.17 -2.41
C ASN A 5 -2.53 -6.12 -3.41
N PRO A 6 -2.53 -5.20 -4.40
CA PRO A 6 -3.62 -5.08 -5.37
C PRO A 6 -3.86 -6.37 -6.15
N MET A 7 -2.79 -7.12 -6.44
CA MET A 7 -2.82 -8.32 -7.27
C MET A 7 -3.00 -9.61 -6.47
N GLY A 8 -3.16 -9.51 -5.15
CA GLY A 8 -3.44 -10.66 -4.30
C GLY A 8 -4.76 -11.35 -4.66
N CYS A 9 -4.90 -12.60 -4.25
CA CYS A 9 -6.06 -13.44 -4.51
C CYS A 9 -7.38 -12.71 -4.25
N GLN A 10 -8.40 -13.01 -5.07
CA GLN A 10 -9.76 -12.51 -4.85
C GLN A 10 -10.31 -12.89 -3.48
N LEU A 11 -9.99 -14.10 -3.00
CA LEU A 11 -10.58 -14.72 -1.82
C LEU A 11 -9.87 -14.32 -0.52
N CYS A 12 -8.54 -14.41 -0.49
CA CYS A 12 -7.75 -14.18 0.72
C CYS A 12 -6.75 -13.02 0.61
N GLY A 13 -6.61 -12.38 -0.55
CA GLY A 13 -5.67 -11.26 -0.73
C GLY A 13 -4.17 -11.62 -0.72
N ILE A 14 -3.81 -12.90 -0.52
CA ILE A 14 -2.43 -13.39 -0.56
C ILE A 14 -1.90 -13.40 -2.01
N ASP A 15 -0.60 -13.18 -2.21
CA ASP A 15 0.03 -13.29 -3.53
C ASP A 15 -0.08 -14.73 -4.09
N ARG A 16 0.27 -14.92 -5.36
CA ARG A 16 -0.04 -16.13 -6.12
C ARG A 16 0.85 -17.30 -5.66
N PRO A 17 0.35 -18.22 -4.82
CA PRO A 17 1.12 -19.38 -4.39
C PRO A 17 1.14 -20.45 -5.48
N HIS A 18 2.08 -21.39 -5.39
CA HIS A 18 2.22 -22.48 -6.37
C HIS A 18 1.18 -23.61 -6.22
N GLY A 19 0.16 -23.47 -5.36
CA GLY A 19 -0.80 -24.54 -5.07
C GLY A 19 -2.06 -24.09 -4.32
N TRP A 20 -2.60 -24.99 -3.53
CA TRP A 20 -3.75 -24.75 -2.66
C TRP A 20 -3.32 -24.09 -1.36
N GLN A 21 -4.11 -23.15 -0.88
CA GLN A 21 -3.89 -22.45 0.38
C GLN A 21 -5.15 -22.55 1.23
N TYR A 22 -4.96 -22.77 2.54
CA TYR A 22 -6.02 -22.63 3.53
C TYR A 22 -5.94 -21.26 4.20
N THR A 23 -7.07 -20.60 4.35
CA THR A 23 -7.24 -19.41 5.22
C THR A 23 -8.56 -19.52 5.99
N ASP A 24 -8.65 -18.92 7.18
CA ASP A 24 -9.88 -18.96 7.97
C ASP A 24 -11.07 -18.29 7.26
N GLU A 25 -10.80 -17.25 6.47
CA GLU A 25 -11.84 -16.48 5.77
C GLU A 25 -12.42 -17.19 4.54
N ALA A 26 -11.63 -18.02 3.85
CA ALA A 26 -12.00 -18.58 2.54
C ALA A 26 -11.86 -20.11 2.45
N GLY A 27 -11.41 -20.77 3.53
CA GLY A 27 -11.14 -22.20 3.56
C GLY A 27 -10.02 -22.60 2.60
N LEU A 28 -10.02 -23.88 2.19
CA LEU A 28 -9.06 -24.42 1.22
C LEU A 28 -9.44 -23.99 -0.20
N HIS A 29 -8.57 -23.22 -0.85
CA HIS A 29 -8.81 -22.72 -2.21
C HIS A 29 -7.51 -22.59 -3.01
N GLN A 30 -7.61 -22.58 -4.34
CA GLN A 30 -6.53 -22.17 -5.21
C GLN A 30 -6.56 -20.65 -5.41
N TRP A 31 -5.43 -20.08 -5.87
CA TRP A 31 -5.40 -18.67 -6.19
C TRP A 31 -6.39 -18.32 -7.30
N VAL A 32 -7.20 -17.29 -7.04
CA VAL A 32 -8.15 -16.73 -7.98
C VAL A 32 -7.73 -15.29 -8.28
N ARG A 33 -7.65 -14.96 -9.57
CA ARG A 33 -7.29 -13.62 -10.02
C ARG A 33 -8.27 -12.59 -9.45
N PRO A 34 -7.81 -11.51 -8.81
CA PRO A 34 -8.71 -10.47 -8.29
C PRO A 34 -9.49 -9.79 -9.40
N THR A 35 -10.68 -9.29 -9.06
CA THR A 35 -11.49 -8.51 -9.99
C THR A 35 -10.89 -7.11 -10.17
N GLN A 36 -11.24 -6.45 -11.28
CA GLN A 36 -10.80 -5.08 -11.54
C GLN A 36 -11.31 -4.10 -10.48
N GLU A 37 -12.48 -4.36 -9.89
CA GLU A 37 -13.02 -3.56 -8.80
C GLU A 37 -12.19 -3.72 -7.51
N GLN A 38 -11.82 -4.96 -7.17
CA GLN A 38 -10.93 -5.22 -6.03
C GLN A 38 -9.55 -4.59 -6.22
N ILE A 39 -8.95 -4.72 -7.41
CA ILE A 39 -7.67 -4.08 -7.74
C ILE A 39 -7.78 -2.56 -7.57
N LYS A 40 -8.85 -1.95 -8.12
CA LYS A 40 -9.10 -0.51 -8.03
C LYS A 40 -9.27 -0.06 -6.58
N GLY A 41 -10.04 -0.79 -5.77
CA GLY A 41 -10.24 -0.52 -4.34
C GLY A 41 -8.93 -0.57 -3.56
N ARG A 42 -8.13 -1.63 -3.75
CA ARG A 42 -6.82 -1.80 -3.10
C ARG A 42 -5.83 -0.70 -3.52
N MET A 43 -5.81 -0.31 -4.80
CA MET A 43 -4.97 0.80 -5.28
C MET A 43 -5.37 2.14 -4.66
N ARG A 44 -6.66 2.39 -4.46
CA ARG A 44 -7.16 3.59 -3.76
C ARG A 44 -6.73 3.55 -2.29
N ALA A 45 -6.94 2.44 -1.60
CA ALA A 45 -6.51 2.26 -0.21
C ALA A 45 -5.00 2.49 -0.05
N ARG A 46 -4.17 1.91 -0.95
CA ARG A 46 -2.73 2.15 -1.01
C ARG A 46 -2.36 3.62 -1.21
N ARG A 47 -3.15 4.38 -1.98
CA ARG A 47 -2.93 5.82 -2.17
C ARG A 47 -3.31 6.62 -0.93
N SER A 48 -4.45 6.31 -0.30
CA SER A 48 -4.91 6.98 0.91
C SER A 48 -4.02 6.71 2.12
N ALA A 49 -3.42 5.51 2.20
CA ALA A 49 -2.49 5.15 3.27
C ALA A 49 -1.10 5.78 3.10
N ARG A 50 -0.80 6.43 1.97
CA ARG A 50 0.40 7.26 1.87
C ARG A 50 0.15 8.53 2.65
N THR A 51 0.69 8.61 3.88
CA THR A 51 0.98 9.90 4.53
C THR A 51 1.60 10.78 3.47
N GLU A 52 1.03 11.98 3.30
CA GLU A 52 1.40 12.90 2.25
C GLU A 52 2.91 12.96 2.14
N ARG A 53 3.48 12.41 1.05
CA ARG A 53 4.80 12.86 0.62
C ARG A 53 4.60 14.33 0.37
N ILE A 54 5.02 15.17 1.31
CA ILE A 54 5.06 16.61 1.12
C ILE A 54 5.74 16.82 -0.23
N ARG A 55 4.95 17.25 -1.21
CA ARG A 55 5.45 17.46 -2.56
C ARG A 55 6.20 18.78 -2.52
N HIS A 56 7.51 18.71 -2.41
CA HIS A 56 8.35 19.89 -2.57
C HIS A 56 8.39 20.24 -4.07
N SER A 57 7.77 21.36 -4.41
CA SER A 57 7.85 21.97 -5.74
C SER A 57 9.10 22.86 -5.78
N GLY A 58 10.28 22.29 -6.00
CA GLY A 58 11.51 23.09 -6.07
C GLY A 58 12.78 22.25 -6.19
N PRO A 59 13.90 22.82 -6.67
CA PRO A 59 15.15 22.10 -6.92
C PRO A 59 15.82 21.57 -5.65
N ASP A 60 15.48 22.13 -4.49
CA ASP A 60 15.96 21.68 -3.19
C ASP A 60 14.75 21.42 -2.28
N THR A 61 14.50 20.15 -1.95
CA THR A 61 13.43 19.65 -1.08
C THR A 61 13.47 20.18 0.37
N LYS A 62 14.20 21.26 0.63
CA LYS A 62 14.45 21.86 1.95
C LYS A 62 13.53 23.04 2.28
N PHE A 63 12.72 23.52 1.34
CA PHE A 63 11.82 24.65 1.58
C PHE A 63 10.37 24.25 1.32
N CYS A 64 9.51 24.41 2.33
CA CYS A 64 8.06 24.27 2.22
C CYS A 64 7.40 25.61 2.56
N VAL A 65 6.76 26.23 1.58
CA VAL A 65 6.17 27.58 1.70
C VAL A 65 4.95 27.60 2.62
N LEU A 66 4.36 26.44 2.93
CA LEU A 66 3.19 26.31 3.80
C LEU A 66 3.52 26.41 5.30
N CYS A 67 4.73 26.01 5.70
CA CYS A 67 5.13 25.93 7.11
C CYS A 67 6.13 27.03 7.51
N LEU A 68 6.71 27.77 6.55
CA LEU A 68 7.79 28.77 6.74
C LEU A 68 9.05 28.28 7.50
N SER A 69 9.06 27.05 8.00
CA SER A 69 10.18 26.37 8.64
C SER A 69 10.72 25.28 7.70
N GLY A 70 11.97 25.40 7.28
CA GLY A 70 12.63 24.52 6.31
C GLY A 70 13.08 23.15 6.86
N GLU A 71 12.55 22.69 7.98
CA GLU A 71 12.96 21.42 8.59
C GLU A 71 11.81 20.42 8.57
N HIS A 72 11.80 19.55 7.56
CA HIS A 72 10.91 18.39 7.51
C HIS A 72 11.75 17.13 7.65
N GLN A 73 11.64 16.45 8.78
CA GLN A 73 12.20 15.12 8.93
C GLN A 73 11.44 14.17 8.00
N ARG A 74 12.16 13.56 7.06
CA ARG A 74 11.64 12.46 6.27
C ARG A 74 11.46 11.26 7.21
N ILE A 75 10.22 10.94 7.54
CA ILE A 75 9.89 9.73 8.29
C ILE A 75 9.82 8.59 7.27
N ASP A 76 10.95 7.96 7.00
CA ASP A 76 10.95 6.63 6.40
C ASP A 76 10.51 5.67 7.50
N ASN A 77 9.32 5.08 7.33
CA ASN A 77 8.74 4.18 8.33
C ASN A 77 9.45 2.82 8.22
N ASP A 78 10.58 2.67 8.91
CA ASP A 78 11.29 1.40 9.14
C ASP A 78 10.44 0.53 10.08
N ASN A 79 9.41 -0.10 9.52
CA ASN A 79 8.65 -1.12 10.23
C ASN A 79 9.23 -2.49 9.86
N GLU A 80 10.40 -2.79 10.44
CA GLU A 80 10.90 -4.15 10.63
C GLU A 80 10.49 -4.62 12.04
N GLU A 81 9.35 -5.30 12.14
CA GLU A 81 9.12 -6.50 12.98
C GLU A 81 7.78 -7.18 12.63
#